data_AF-A0AA39PY24-F1
#
_entry.id   AF-A0AA39PY24-F1
#
_cell.length_a   1.000
_cell.length_b   1.000
_cell.length_c   1.000
_cell.angle_alpha   90.00
_cell.angle_beta   90.00
_cell.angle_gamma   90.00
#
_symmetry.space_group_name_H-M   'P 1'
#
loop_
_entity.id
_entity.type
_entity.pdbx_description
1 polymer ?
#
loop_
_entity_poly.entity_id
_entity_poly.type
_entity_poly.pdbx_seq_one_letter_code
_entity_poly.pdbx_strand_id
1 'polypeptide(L)'
;ASRFWAVLIGIDAYQSNPLHGCVSDASSMKRFLTEDVGVPEHHIQCLLGFENSTTGPGGPLTPSRTNIVHTLRSLIDNPEIGQNDNIFVYYAGHGASYNCSEHSSTAESGCQTGSCPIQALCPIDRDTMGSDEHWIPDISHRELNVLLTQISLAKGHHITFITDC
;
A
#
# COMPACT_ATOMS: atom_id res chain seq x y z
N ALA A 1 7.47 17.12 -19.83
CA ALA A 1 7.19 15.71 -19.51
C ALA A 1 6.57 15.66 -18.12
N SER A 2 5.54 14.85 -17.91
CA SER A 2 4.91 14.72 -16.58
C SER A 2 5.83 13.93 -15.65
N ARG A 3 6.08 14.43 -14.43
CA ARG A 3 6.94 13.75 -13.45
C ARG A 3 6.16 12.66 -12.75
N PHE A 4 6.81 11.53 -12.49
CA PHE A 4 6.23 10.39 -11.79
C PHE A 4 6.90 10.20 -10.44
N TRP A 5 6.09 9.79 -9.46
CA TRP A 5 6.48 9.33 -8.14
C TRP A 5 5.83 7.99 -7.88
N ALA A 6 6.56 7.06 -7.27
CA ALA A 6 6.05 5.71 -7.08
C ALA A 6 6.29 5.14 -5.68
N VAL A 7 5.31 4.37 -5.21
CA VAL A 7 5.43 3.52 -4.02
C VAL A 7 5.14 2.08 -4.44
N LEU A 8 6.11 1.19 -4.24
CA LEU A 8 6.04 -0.21 -4.65
C LEU A 8 6.13 -1.10 -3.41
N ILE A 9 5.11 -1.91 -3.18
CA ILE A 9 4.99 -2.77 -2.00
C ILE A 9 4.88 -4.22 -2.48
N GLY A 10 5.79 -5.08 -2.04
CA GLY A 10 5.79 -6.50 -2.36
C GLY A 10 6.07 -7.32 -1.12
N ILE A 11 5.20 -8.27 -0.78
CA ILE A 11 5.27 -9.01 0.48
C ILE A 11 5.16 -10.52 0.23
N ASP A 12 6.23 -11.25 0.48
CA ASP A 12 6.31 -12.71 0.39
C ASP A 12 6.38 -13.36 1.77
N ALA A 13 7.21 -12.82 2.66
CA ALA A 13 7.57 -13.42 3.94
C ALA A 13 6.52 -13.17 5.05
N TYR A 14 5.25 -13.45 4.78
CA TYR A 14 4.22 -13.51 5.81
C TYR A 14 4.50 -14.64 6.80
N GLN A 15 4.25 -14.39 8.09
CA GLN A 15 4.42 -15.41 9.14
C GLN A 15 3.53 -16.64 8.90
N SER A 16 2.32 -16.43 8.38
CA SER A 16 1.41 -17.49 7.98
C SER A 16 1.13 -17.40 6.48
N ASN A 17 1.07 -18.56 5.82
CA ASN A 17 0.83 -18.69 4.38
C ASN A 17 1.76 -17.79 3.52
N PRO A 18 3.09 -18.00 3.57
CA PRO A 18 4.02 -17.19 2.79
C PRO A 18 3.73 -17.28 1.30
N LEU A 19 4.04 -16.20 0.59
CA LEU A 19 3.99 -16.09 -0.87
C LEU A 19 5.42 -16.08 -1.44
N HIS A 20 5.55 -16.17 -2.77
CA HIS A 20 6.85 -16.30 -3.44
C HIS A 20 6.97 -15.47 -4.74
N GLY A 21 6.00 -14.59 -5.01
CA GLY A 21 5.90 -13.84 -6.26
C GLY A 21 5.86 -12.33 -6.05
N CYS A 22 5.34 -11.87 -4.92
CA CYS A 22 4.97 -10.47 -4.74
C CYS A 22 6.19 -9.54 -4.73
N VAL A 23 7.32 -9.98 -4.19
CA VAL A 23 8.57 -9.20 -4.25
C VAL A 23 9.13 -9.16 -5.68
N SER A 24 9.00 -10.26 -6.43
CA SER A 24 9.38 -10.31 -7.85
C SER A 24 8.51 -9.39 -8.70
N ASP A 25 7.20 -9.34 -8.43
CA ASP A 25 6.26 -8.49 -9.15
C ASP A 25 6.53 -7.00 -8.88
N ALA A 26 6.71 -6.63 -7.61
CA ALA A 26 7.09 -5.26 -7.23
C ALA A 26 8.45 -4.85 -7.84
N SER A 27 9.43 -5.77 -7.88
CA SER A 27 10.73 -5.53 -8.52
C SER A 27 10.61 -5.37 -10.04
N SER A 28 9.74 -6.15 -10.67
CA SER A 28 9.43 -6.03 -12.10
C SER A 28 8.77 -4.70 -12.43
N MET A 29 7.85 -4.25 -11.57
CA MET A 29 7.23 -2.93 -11.70
C MET A 29 8.24 -1.79 -11.51
N LYS A 30 9.18 -1.93 -10.55
CA LYS A 30 10.29 -0.98 -10.40
C LYS A 30 11.07 -0.85 -11.69
N ARG A 31 11.49 -2.00 -12.26
CA ARG A 31 12.26 -2.06 -13.50
C ARG A 31 11.52 -1.41 -14.66
N PHE A 32 10.24 -1.73 -14.84
CA PHE A 32 9.39 -1.11 -15.87
C PHE A 32 9.33 0.42 -15.70
N LEU A 33 9.08 0.91 -14.48
CA LEU A 33 9.02 2.34 -14.21
C LEU A 33 10.37 3.03 -14.49
N THR A 34 11.50 2.42 -14.15
CA THR A 34 12.82 3.01 -14.37
C THR A 34 13.29 2.92 -15.82
N GLU A 35 13.14 1.76 -16.46
CA GLU A 35 13.73 1.46 -17.77
C GLU A 35 12.83 1.91 -18.93
N ASP A 36 11.52 1.65 -18.84
CA ASP A 36 10.58 1.91 -19.94
C ASP A 36 9.87 3.27 -19.79
N VAL A 37 9.51 3.65 -18.56
CA VAL A 37 8.82 4.93 -18.28
C VAL A 37 9.81 6.06 -17.99
N GLY A 38 11.03 5.75 -17.55
CA GLY A 38 12.08 6.74 -17.25
C GLY A 38 11.87 7.47 -15.92
N VAL A 39 11.23 6.84 -14.93
CA VAL A 39 11.08 7.39 -13.58
C VAL A 39 12.42 7.36 -12.84
N PRO A 40 12.92 8.49 -12.31
CA PRO A 40 14.16 8.50 -11.54
C PRO A 40 14.08 7.60 -10.30
N GLU A 41 15.13 6.83 -10.00
CA GLU A 41 15.12 5.89 -8.85
C GLU A 41 14.79 6.56 -7.51
N HIS A 42 15.25 7.79 -7.29
CA HIS A 42 14.98 8.54 -6.06
C HIS A 42 13.53 9.02 -5.94
N HIS A 43 12.72 8.91 -6.99
CA HIS A 43 11.26 9.11 -6.93
C HIS A 43 10.50 7.82 -6.62
N ILE A 44 11.18 6.66 -6.46
CA ILE A 44 10.56 5.35 -6.24
C ILE A 44 10.90 4.84 -4.84
N GLN A 45 9.89 4.77 -3.98
CA GLN A 45 10.01 4.13 -2.66
C GLN A 45 9.59 2.66 -2.75
N CYS A 46 10.46 1.75 -2.31
CA CYS A 46 10.16 0.32 -2.25
C CYS A 46 10.00 -0.15 -0.80
N LEU A 47 8.97 -0.96 -0.54
CA LEU A 47 8.75 -1.68 0.70
C LEU A 47 8.67 -3.19 0.37
N LEU A 48 9.72 -3.95 0.69
CA LEU A 48 9.86 -5.34 0.24
C LEU A 48 10.04 -6.29 1.44
N GLY A 49 9.14 -7.27 1.52
CA GLY A 49 9.06 -8.24 2.60
C GLY A 49 9.47 -9.63 2.14
N PHE A 50 10.75 -9.97 2.22
CA PHE A 50 11.28 -11.31 1.91
C PHE A 50 12.15 -11.82 3.08
N GLU A 51 12.45 -13.13 3.09
CA GLU A 51 13.33 -13.71 4.10
C GLU A 51 14.70 -13.02 4.10
N ASN A 52 15.19 -12.64 5.29
CA ASN A 52 16.45 -11.89 5.46
C ASN A 52 16.45 -10.46 4.91
N SER A 53 15.29 -9.80 4.78
CA SER A 53 15.23 -8.36 4.49
C SER A 53 15.82 -7.58 5.68
N THR A 54 17.14 -7.42 5.71
CA THR A 54 17.85 -6.59 6.68
C THR A 54 17.62 -5.12 6.35
N THR A 55 17.18 -4.35 7.35
CA THR A 55 17.11 -2.89 7.31
C THR A 55 18.52 -2.30 7.35
N GLY A 56 19.24 -2.38 6.22
CA GLY A 56 20.50 -1.68 6.01
C GLY A 56 20.27 -0.24 5.52
N PRO A 57 21.25 0.67 5.67
CA PRO A 57 21.17 2.00 5.05
C PRO A 57 21.08 1.84 3.52
N GLY A 58 19.98 2.30 2.93
CA GLY A 58 19.73 2.19 1.48
C GLY A 58 19.03 0.91 1.02
N GLY A 59 18.67 -0.01 1.92
CA GLY A 59 17.84 -1.18 1.60
C GLY A 59 16.34 -0.83 1.50
N PRO A 60 15.52 -1.72 0.92
CA PRO A 60 14.06 -1.56 0.93
C PRO A 60 13.54 -1.52 2.38
N LEU A 61 12.50 -0.73 2.61
CA LEU A 61 11.85 -0.68 3.93
C LEU A 61 11.04 -1.97 4.16
N THR A 62 10.95 -2.42 5.40
CA THR A 62 10.04 -3.51 5.77
C THR A 62 8.59 -3.06 5.52
N PRO A 63 7.74 -3.85 4.84
CA PRO A 63 6.34 -3.51 4.57
C PRO A 63 5.43 -3.77 5.79
N SER A 64 5.82 -3.23 6.94
CA SER A 64 4.99 -3.19 8.15
C SER A 64 3.81 -2.25 7.96
N ARG A 65 2.74 -2.43 8.75
CA ARG A 65 1.58 -1.53 8.73
C ARG A 65 2.00 -0.07 8.87
N THR A 66 2.87 0.21 9.84
CA THR A 66 3.38 1.54 10.13
C THR A 66 4.14 2.11 8.94
N ASN A 67 5.04 1.35 8.32
CA ASN A 67 5.83 1.83 7.20
C ASN A 67 4.96 2.07 5.95
N ILE A 68 4.02 1.18 5.64
CA ILE A 68 3.10 1.37 4.51
C ILE A 68 2.28 2.65 4.68
N VAL A 69 1.62 2.82 5.83
CA VAL A 69 0.80 4.02 6.10
C VAL A 69 1.65 5.28 6.13
N HIS A 70 2.83 5.23 6.75
CA HIS A 70 3.75 6.37 6.79
C HIS A 70 4.23 6.76 5.39
N THR A 71 4.64 5.79 4.56
CA THR A 71 5.08 6.07 3.19
C THR A 71 3.94 6.68 2.36
N LEU A 72 2.72 6.13 2.42
CA LEU A 72 1.58 6.71 1.71
C LEU A 72 1.26 8.13 2.19
N ARG A 73 1.32 8.39 3.50
CA ARG A 73 1.15 9.74 4.06
C ARG A 73 2.25 10.69 3.60
N SER A 74 3.50 10.22 3.51
CA SER A 74 4.62 11.06 3.09
C SER A 74 4.45 11.64 1.67
N LEU A 75 3.64 11.00 0.81
CA LEU A 75 3.28 11.55 -0.50
C LEU A 75 2.51 12.87 -0.39
N ILE A 76 1.74 13.07 0.67
CA ILE A 76 0.96 14.29 0.93
C ILE A 76 1.91 15.45 1.26
N ASP A 77 2.87 15.20 2.13
CA ASP A 77 3.72 16.24 2.71
C ASP A 77 5.04 16.46 1.93
N ASN A 78 5.38 15.58 0.98
CA ASN A 78 6.62 15.70 0.21
C ASN A 78 6.59 16.97 -0.68
N PRO A 79 7.45 17.98 -0.43
CA PRO A 79 7.45 19.23 -1.17
C PRO A 79 7.98 19.09 -2.62
N GLU A 80 8.68 17.99 -2.92
CA GLU A 80 9.21 17.72 -4.27
C GLU A 80 8.14 17.20 -5.24
N ILE A 81 7.03 16.68 -4.70
CA ILE A 81 5.85 16.26 -5.46
C ILE A 81 5.00 17.52 -5.73
N GLY A 82 5.00 17.94 -6.98
CA GLY A 82 4.22 19.09 -7.44
C GLY A 82 2.75 18.75 -7.64
N GLN A 83 1.93 19.80 -7.81
CA GLN A 83 0.54 19.64 -8.21
C GLN A 83 0.47 18.98 -9.61
N ASN A 84 -0.38 17.97 -9.75
CA ASN A 84 -0.63 17.17 -10.96
C ASN A 84 0.55 16.31 -11.44
N ASP A 85 1.60 16.13 -10.62
CA ASP A 85 2.56 15.04 -10.83
C ASP A 85 1.83 13.69 -10.75
N ASN A 86 2.31 12.70 -11.51
CA ASN A 86 1.71 11.37 -11.51
C ASN A 86 2.17 10.59 -10.28
N ILE A 87 1.23 10.06 -9.51
CA ILE A 87 1.50 9.21 -8.35
C ILE A 87 1.08 7.79 -8.70
N PHE A 88 2.03 6.87 -8.61
CA PHE A 88 1.81 5.46 -8.90
C PHE A 88 2.02 4.63 -7.63
N VAL A 89 1.03 3.84 -7.25
CA VAL A 89 1.13 2.96 -6.09
C VAL A 89 0.85 1.53 -6.56
N TYR A 90 1.74 0.60 -6.26
CA TYR A 90 1.60 -0.81 -6.57
C TYR A 90 1.72 -1.63 -5.30
N TYR A 91 0.79 -2.55 -5.11
CA TYR A 91 0.79 -3.50 -4.00
C TYR A 91 0.66 -4.92 -4.55
N ALA A 92 1.57 -5.81 -4.13
CA ALA A 92 1.46 -7.24 -4.28
C ALA A 92 1.61 -7.92 -2.91
N GLY A 93 0.65 -8.77 -2.55
CA GLY A 93 0.60 -9.43 -1.26
C GLY A 93 -0.78 -10.02 -0.98
N HIS A 94 -1.01 -10.45 0.27
CA HIS A 94 -2.33 -10.94 0.67
C HIS A 94 -3.37 -9.82 0.73
N GLY A 95 -4.58 -10.11 0.26
CA GLY A 95 -5.80 -9.38 0.58
C GLY A 95 -6.63 -10.11 1.63
N ALA A 96 -7.38 -9.38 2.44
CA ALA A 96 -8.33 -9.93 3.40
C ALA A 96 -9.73 -9.34 3.23
N SER A 97 -10.74 -10.08 3.68
CA SER A 97 -12.15 -9.68 3.67
C SER A 97 -12.79 -9.98 5.01
N TYR A 98 -13.34 -8.96 5.65
CA TYR A 98 -13.94 -9.03 6.97
C TYR A 98 -15.44 -8.74 6.89
N ASN A 99 -16.28 -9.70 7.29
CA ASN A 99 -17.71 -9.48 7.38
C ASN A 99 -18.04 -8.66 8.62
N CYS A 100 -18.82 -7.59 8.46
CA CYS A 100 -19.32 -6.81 9.58
C CYS A 100 -20.69 -7.36 10.01
N SER A 101 -20.79 -7.90 11.22
CA SER A 101 -22.05 -8.47 11.74
C SER A 101 -23.09 -7.41 12.11
N GLU A 102 -22.70 -6.12 12.25
CA GLU A 102 -23.55 -5.06 12.82
C GLU A 102 -23.89 -3.89 11.87
N HIS A 103 -23.50 -3.94 10.59
CA HIS A 103 -23.96 -2.92 9.64
C HIS A 103 -25.43 -3.19 9.27
N SER A 104 -26.34 -2.56 10.03
CA SER A 104 -27.71 -2.35 9.58
C SER A 104 -27.64 -1.64 8.24
N SER A 105 -28.15 -2.25 7.18
CA SER A 105 -28.20 -1.67 5.85
C SER A 105 -28.98 -0.35 5.89
N THR A 106 -28.28 0.78 6.04
CA THR A 106 -28.86 2.08 5.75
C THR A 106 -28.84 2.26 4.24
N ALA A 107 -29.91 2.84 3.68
CA ALA A 107 -30.10 3.00 2.24
C ALA A 107 -28.97 3.77 1.53
N GLU A 108 -28.09 4.44 2.30
CA GLU A 108 -26.95 5.21 1.80
C GLU A 108 -25.67 4.38 1.57
N SER A 109 -25.56 3.16 2.10
CA SER A 109 -24.32 2.38 1.97
C SER A 109 -24.19 1.62 0.64
N GLY A 110 -25.23 1.60 -0.20
CA GLY A 110 -25.23 0.84 -1.47
C GLY A 110 -25.13 -0.68 -1.30
N CYS A 111 -25.02 -1.20 -0.07
CA CYS A 111 -24.94 -2.62 0.23
C CYS A 111 -26.36 -3.22 0.18
N GLN A 112 -26.77 -3.74 -0.98
CA GLN A 112 -28.11 -4.32 -1.19
C GLN A 112 -28.29 -5.68 -0.49
N THR A 113 -27.18 -6.32 -0.11
CA THR A 113 -27.13 -7.56 0.66
C THR A 113 -26.71 -7.20 2.09
N GLY A 114 -27.40 -7.72 3.11
CA GLY A 114 -27.13 -7.46 4.54
C GLY A 114 -25.76 -7.88 5.09
N SER A 115 -24.75 -8.04 4.23
CA SER A 115 -23.33 -8.12 4.55
C SER A 115 -22.57 -7.21 3.60
N CYS A 116 -21.80 -6.27 4.15
CA CYS A 116 -20.92 -5.40 3.40
C CYS A 116 -19.48 -5.63 3.86
N PRO A 117 -18.75 -6.56 3.25
CA PRO A 117 -17.43 -6.94 3.73
C PRO A 117 -16.44 -5.78 3.59
N ILE A 118 -15.63 -5.58 4.62
CA ILE A 118 -14.51 -4.64 4.59
C ILE A 118 -13.31 -5.40 4.00
N GLN A 119 -12.86 -4.97 2.83
CA GLN A 119 -11.61 -5.45 2.25
C GLN A 119 -10.42 -4.75 2.89
N ALA A 120 -9.28 -5.43 2.97
CA ALA A 120 -8.07 -4.88 3.53
C ALA A 120 -6.81 -5.42 2.83
N LEU A 121 -5.76 -4.60 2.82
CA LEU A 121 -4.41 -5.02 2.46
C LEU A 121 -3.70 -5.54 3.71
N CYS A 122 -2.93 -6.61 3.54
CA CYS A 122 -2.32 -7.28 4.67
C CYS A 122 -0.83 -6.93 4.77
N PRO A 123 -0.40 -6.18 5.80
CA PRO A 123 1.01 -5.88 6.01
C PRO A 123 1.78 -7.12 6.50
N ILE A 124 3.12 -7.09 6.45
CA ILE A 124 3.94 -8.26 6.84
C ILE A 124 3.82 -8.61 8.33
N ASP A 125 3.54 -7.61 9.16
CA ASP A 125 3.34 -7.70 10.60
C ASP A 125 1.87 -7.91 10.98
N ARG A 126 1.02 -8.32 10.02
CA ARG A 126 -0.35 -8.78 10.30
C ARG A 126 -0.34 -9.88 11.37
N ASP A 127 -1.41 -9.95 12.15
CA ASP A 127 -1.60 -11.00 13.17
C ASP A 127 -0.41 -11.10 14.14
N THR A 128 0.25 -9.97 14.40
CA THR A 128 1.27 -9.82 15.45
C THR A 128 0.83 -8.78 16.47
N MET A 129 1.40 -8.85 17.68
CA MET A 129 1.13 -7.90 18.75
C MET A 129 2.05 -6.69 18.60
N GLY A 130 1.46 -5.50 18.57
CA GLY A 130 2.15 -4.23 18.58
C GLY A 130 2.83 -3.95 19.92
N SER A 131 3.68 -2.92 19.94
CA SER A 131 4.37 -2.46 21.16
C SER A 131 3.43 -1.94 22.25
N ASP A 132 2.19 -1.62 21.89
CA ASP A 132 1.10 -1.16 22.75
C ASP A 132 0.19 -2.30 23.22
N GLU A 133 0.61 -3.55 23.06
CA GLU A 133 -0.14 -4.77 23.41
C GLU A 133 -1.45 -4.97 22.63
N HIS A 134 -1.66 -4.23 21.53
CA HIS A 134 -2.80 -4.41 20.64
C HIS A 134 -2.39 -5.18 19.39
N TRP A 135 -3.32 -5.98 18.82
CA TRP A 135 -3.09 -6.64 17.54
C TRP A 135 -2.96 -5.62 16.41
N ILE A 136 -1.95 -5.77 15.57
CA ILE A 136 -1.75 -4.92 14.40
C ILE A 136 -2.85 -5.21 13.38
N PRO A 137 -3.71 -4.24 13.05
CA PRO A 137 -4.80 -4.47 12.11
C PRO A 137 -4.33 -4.35 10.66
N ASP A 138 -4.95 -5.12 9.77
CA ASP A 138 -4.82 -4.93 8.32
C ASP A 138 -5.28 -3.52 7.89
N ILE A 139 -4.83 -3.05 6.73
CA ILE A 139 -5.14 -1.71 6.22
C ILE A 139 -6.43 -1.76 5.41
N SER A 140 -7.54 -1.32 6.01
CA SER A 140 -8.86 -1.38 5.37
C SER A 140 -8.96 -0.50 4.12
N HIS A 141 -9.84 -0.87 3.18
CA HIS A 141 -10.17 -0.03 2.02
C HIS A 141 -10.68 1.36 2.43
N ARG A 142 -11.25 1.51 3.64
CA ARG A 142 -11.77 2.80 4.14
C ARG A 142 -10.62 3.72 4.51
N GLU A 143 -9.64 3.19 5.24
CA GLU A 143 -8.40 3.91 5.57
C GLU A 143 -7.62 4.28 4.30
N LEU A 144 -7.49 3.33 3.37
CA LEU A 144 -6.83 3.59 2.11
C LEU A 144 -7.54 4.67 1.28
N ASN A 145 -8.88 4.63 1.19
CA ASN A 145 -9.66 5.65 0.50
C ASN A 145 -9.47 7.04 1.12
N VAL A 146 -9.40 7.13 2.45
CA VAL A 146 -9.07 8.39 3.14
C VAL A 146 -7.68 8.87 2.74
N LEU A 147 -6.66 8.01 2.77
CA LEU A 147 -5.29 8.38 2.37
C LEU A 147 -5.22 8.86 0.93
N LEU A 148 -5.79 8.11 -0.02
CA LEU A 148 -5.83 8.48 -1.44
C LEU A 148 -6.59 9.78 -1.67
N THR A 149 -7.69 10.02 -0.93
CA THR A 149 -8.42 11.29 -0.98
C THR A 149 -7.54 12.45 -0.52
N GLN A 150 -6.81 12.30 0.59
CA GLN A 150 -5.91 13.35 1.07
C GLN A 150 -4.75 13.62 0.11
N ILE A 151 -4.15 12.57 -0.47
CA ILE A 151 -3.15 12.72 -1.53
C ILE A 151 -3.76 13.48 -2.71
N SER A 152 -4.98 13.14 -3.10
CA SER A 152 -5.66 13.80 -4.21
C SER A 152 -5.93 15.28 -3.96
N LEU A 153 -6.30 15.65 -2.73
CA LEU A 153 -6.51 17.04 -2.35
C LEU A 153 -5.18 17.83 -2.33
N ALA A 154 -4.09 17.21 -1.87
CA ALA A 154 -2.80 17.86 -1.74
C ALA A 154 -2.01 17.95 -3.06
N LYS A 155 -2.11 16.93 -3.93
CA LYS A 155 -1.26 16.75 -5.10
C LYS A 155 -2.02 16.71 -6.43
N GLY A 156 -3.34 16.59 -6.42
CA GLY A 156 -4.15 16.46 -7.64
C GLY A 156 -4.56 15.02 -7.95
N HIS A 157 -5.31 14.82 -9.03
CA HIS A 157 -6.08 13.59 -9.26
C HIS A 157 -5.35 12.51 -10.07
N HIS A 158 -4.08 12.70 -10.43
CA HIS A 158 -3.31 11.74 -11.24
C HIS A 158 -2.71 10.61 -10.39
N ILE A 159 -3.58 9.84 -9.74
CA ILE A 159 -3.20 8.76 -8.85
C ILE A 159 -3.62 7.43 -9.49
N THR A 160 -2.66 6.55 -9.71
CA THR A 160 -2.90 5.17 -10.15
C THR A 160 -2.57 4.24 -9.00
N PHE A 161 -3.53 3.41 -8.59
CA PHE A 161 -3.32 2.38 -7.59
C PHE A 161 -3.65 1.00 -8.17
N ILE A 162 -2.67 0.10 -8.15
CA ILE A 162 -2.79 -1.27 -8.65
C ILE A 162 -2.57 -2.24 -7.48
N THR A 163 -3.47 -3.21 -7.37
CA THR A 163 -3.42 -4.28 -6.36
C THR A 163 -3.37 -5.64 -7.03
N ASP A 164 -2.39 -6.44 -6.64
CA ASP A 164 -2.21 -7.84 -7.00
C ASP A 164 -2.35 -8.69 -5.73
N CYS A 165 -3.59 -9.04 -5.39
CA CYS A 165 -3.98 -9.64 -4.11
C CYS A 165 -5.26 -10.48 -4.21
#